data_AF-A0A4V2WJ51-F1
#
_entry.id   AF-A0A4V2WJ51-F1
#
_cell.length_a   1.000
_cell.length_b   1.000
_cell.length_c   1.000
_cell.angle_alpha   90.00
_cell.angle_beta   90.00
_cell.angle_gamma   90.00
#
_symmetry.space_group_name_H-M   'P 1'
#
loop_
_entity.id
_entity.type
_entity.pdbx_description
1 polymer ?
#
loop_
_entity_poly.entity_id
_entity_poly.type
_entity_poly.pdbx_seq_one_letter_code
_entity_poly.pdbx_strand_id
1 'polypeptide(L)'
;MVWQKGVIKAGKEVAKIMAPDVLNLGAKIGTEIVQKQMNLVKIPDLKDVHVDEALRVLKDELNLTPISAIANPSLAYAYESENDVMHSEPRFGSRVDPGTTVKVYYLTQEVIDKSKNLLGNVVQEFQVPRIIGLNIYEAREDLEGLGLKVTEKLEKPHLSFIGKEDGQVTRFTYPNDQKIGSKLKSGDRVWLYYLNEEVILESTSIKDKKEKDRQETFGKIGKVTKDVTKEIYTGTVDAPKNIAKNIKNPFTKKKVSSDESEE
;
A
#
# COMPACT_ATOMS: atom_id res chain seq x y z
N MET A 1 43.65 37.53 37.19
CA MET A 1 45.00 37.72 36.64
C MET A 1 45.85 36.54 37.09
N VAL A 2 46.43 35.85 36.11
CA VAL A 2 47.23 34.62 36.22
C VAL A 2 48.58 34.91 36.90
N TRP A 3 49.06 34.08 37.85
CA TRP A 3 50.33 33.35 37.70
C TRP A 3 50.69 32.36 38.83
N GLN A 4 51.47 31.35 38.42
CA GLN A 4 51.94 30.14 39.10
C GLN A 4 53.12 30.36 40.08
N LYS A 5 53.34 29.36 40.96
CA LYS A 5 54.61 28.65 41.33
C LYS A 5 54.36 27.94 42.68
N GLY A 6 54.78 26.71 43.01
CA GLY A 6 55.55 25.64 42.38
C GLY A 6 55.73 24.47 43.39
N VAL A 7 55.70 23.22 42.87
CA VAL A 7 56.37 21.96 43.26
C VAL A 7 56.71 21.64 44.72
N ILE A 8 56.22 20.49 45.26
CA ILE A 8 57.04 19.48 46.00
C ILE A 8 56.60 18.04 45.66
N LYS A 9 57.63 17.20 45.48
CA LYS A 9 57.75 15.77 45.19
C LYS A 9 56.99 14.81 46.14
N ALA A 10 56.58 13.65 45.60
CA ALA A 10 56.81 12.34 46.22
C ALA A 10 56.56 11.21 45.21
N GLY A 11 57.64 10.60 44.70
CA GLY A 11 57.58 9.31 44.03
C GLY A 11 57.41 8.18 45.05
N LYS A 12 56.56 7.20 44.72
CA LYS A 12 56.52 5.88 45.37
C LYS A 12 56.18 4.83 44.31
N GLU A 13 57.20 4.03 44.00
CA GLU A 13 57.15 2.56 43.92
C GLU A 13 55.93 1.90 43.29
N VAL A 14 56.13 1.27 42.12
CA VAL A 14 55.98 -0.19 41.98
C VAL A 14 56.70 -0.69 40.73
N ALA A 15 57.98 -1.04 40.87
CA ALA A 15 58.63 -1.99 39.97
C ALA A 15 58.28 -3.40 40.47
N LYS A 16 57.11 -3.92 40.08
CA LYS A 16 56.75 -5.31 40.35
C LYS A 16 57.57 -6.22 39.44
N ILE A 17 58.45 -6.96 40.08
CA ILE A 17 59.17 -8.15 39.60
C ILE A 17 58.21 -9.00 38.74
N MET A 18 58.40 -8.98 37.42
CA MET A 18 57.74 -9.92 36.52
C MET A 18 58.57 -11.20 36.50
N ALA A 19 57.98 -12.31 36.97
CA ALA A 19 58.61 -13.61 36.89
C ALA A 19 58.90 -13.96 35.41
N PRO A 20 60.11 -14.47 35.08
CA PRO A 20 60.51 -14.75 33.70
C PRO A 20 59.60 -15.77 32.98
N ASP A 21 58.93 -16.65 33.73
CA ASP A 21 57.99 -17.63 33.18
C ASP A 21 56.69 -17.00 32.65
N VAL A 22 56.25 -15.86 33.19
CA VAL A 22 55.05 -15.15 32.70
C VAL A 22 55.37 -14.39 31.40
N LEU A 23 56.60 -13.87 31.27
CA LEU A 23 57.08 -13.26 30.03
C LEU A 23 57.22 -14.30 28.90
N ASN A 24 57.68 -15.51 29.21
CA ASN A 24 57.81 -16.60 28.23
C ASN A 24 56.46 -17.19 27.80
N LEU A 25 55.46 -17.26 28.68
CA LEU A 25 54.09 -17.66 28.34
C LEU A 25 53.38 -16.58 27.48
N GLY A 26 53.53 -15.30 27.83
CA GLY A 26 53.00 -14.19 27.02
C GLY A 26 53.63 -14.11 25.63
N ALA A 27 54.94 -14.35 25.53
CA ALA A 27 55.65 -14.38 24.25
C ALA A 27 55.21 -15.58 23.37
N LYS A 28 55.09 -16.79 23.93
CA LYS A 28 54.64 -17.99 23.19
C LYS A 28 53.18 -17.87 22.70
N ILE A 29 52.29 -17.39 23.55
CA ILE A 29 50.87 -17.17 23.19
C ILE A 29 50.76 -16.04 22.15
N GLY A 30 51.56 -14.98 22.30
CA GLY A 30 51.62 -13.88 21.33
C GLY A 30 52.12 -14.33 19.96
N THR A 31 53.19 -15.13 19.89
CA THR A 31 53.74 -15.62 18.62
C THR A 31 52.83 -16.64 17.94
N GLU A 32 52.16 -17.53 18.68
CA GLU A 32 51.21 -18.50 18.09
C GLU A 32 49.97 -17.83 17.51
N ILE A 33 49.45 -16.78 18.16
CA ILE A 33 48.30 -16.01 17.64
C ILE A 33 48.71 -15.18 16.41
N VAL A 34 49.90 -14.59 16.43
CA VAL A 34 50.45 -13.82 15.29
C VAL A 34 50.74 -14.75 14.10
N GLN A 35 51.33 -15.93 14.32
CA GLN A 35 51.55 -16.92 13.25
C GLN A 35 50.23 -17.47 12.70
N LYS A 36 49.22 -17.73 13.54
CA LYS A 36 47.89 -18.13 13.08
C LYS A 36 47.24 -17.06 12.20
N GLN A 37 47.39 -15.77 12.51
CA GLN A 37 46.83 -14.70 11.67
C GLN A 37 47.55 -14.50 10.33
N MET A 38 48.87 -14.79 10.28
CA MET A 38 49.71 -14.67 9.07
C MET A 38 49.38 -15.73 8.01
N ASN A 39 48.87 -16.90 8.42
CA ASN A 39 48.55 -18.00 7.51
C ASN A 39 47.10 -18.01 7.00
N LEU A 40 46.26 -17.08 7.44
CA LEU A 40 44.87 -16.99 6.99
C LEU A 40 44.78 -16.37 5.59
N VAL A 41 44.05 -17.03 4.71
CA VAL A 41 43.76 -16.60 3.35
C VAL A 41 42.49 -15.78 3.35
N LYS A 42 42.50 -14.62 2.71
CA LYS A 42 41.30 -13.78 2.54
C LYS A 42 40.54 -14.27 1.33
N ILE A 43 39.25 -14.57 1.50
CA ILE A 43 38.36 -14.90 0.39
C ILE A 43 38.08 -13.59 -0.39
N PRO A 44 38.38 -13.52 -1.70
CA PRO A 44 38.06 -12.38 -2.53
C PRO A 44 36.54 -12.22 -2.70
N ASP A 45 36.12 -11.04 -3.14
CA ASP A 45 34.72 -10.85 -3.54
C ASP A 45 34.56 -11.41 -4.96
N LEU A 46 33.75 -12.46 -5.07
CA LEU A 46 33.45 -13.14 -6.33
C LEU A 46 31.98 -12.99 -6.71
N LYS A 47 31.29 -11.98 -6.14
CA LYS A 47 29.91 -11.65 -6.54
C LYS A 47 29.89 -11.26 -8.03
N ASP A 48 28.86 -11.70 -8.76
CA ASP A 48 28.62 -11.42 -10.18
C ASP A 48 29.68 -12.01 -11.13
N VAL A 49 30.50 -12.92 -10.61
CA VAL A 49 31.45 -13.70 -11.41
C VAL A 49 30.78 -15.03 -11.80
N HIS A 50 31.09 -15.52 -12.99
CA HIS A 50 30.61 -16.83 -13.45
C HIS A 50 31.13 -17.94 -12.51
N VAL A 51 30.26 -18.89 -12.15
CA VAL A 51 30.56 -19.95 -11.18
C VAL A 51 31.86 -20.69 -11.48
N ASP A 52 32.12 -21.07 -12.74
CA ASP A 52 33.34 -21.78 -13.12
C ASP A 52 34.62 -20.98 -12.86
N GLU A 53 34.58 -19.68 -13.11
CA GLU A 53 35.73 -18.80 -12.85
C GLU A 53 35.94 -18.60 -11.35
N ALA A 54 34.85 -18.41 -10.59
CA ALA A 54 34.91 -18.32 -9.14
C ALA A 54 35.50 -19.59 -8.51
N LEU A 55 35.09 -20.78 -8.97
CA LEU A 55 35.63 -22.06 -8.49
C LEU A 55 37.12 -22.20 -8.82
N ARG A 56 37.54 -21.76 -10.02
CA ARG A 56 38.95 -21.76 -10.43
C ARG A 56 39.80 -20.88 -9.53
N VAL A 57 39.38 -19.62 -9.29
CA VAL A 57 40.10 -18.67 -8.44
C VAL A 57 40.24 -19.21 -7.01
N LEU A 58 39.17 -19.76 -6.43
CA LEU A 58 39.22 -20.30 -5.07
C LEU A 58 40.16 -21.51 -4.94
N LYS A 59 40.22 -22.37 -5.96
CA LYS A 59 41.03 -23.59 -5.92
C LYS A 59 42.49 -23.31 -6.27
N ASP A 60 42.74 -22.62 -7.37
CA ASP A 60 44.06 -22.52 -7.99
C ASP A 60 44.89 -21.39 -7.37
N GLU A 61 44.26 -20.27 -7.00
CA GLU A 61 44.98 -19.09 -6.48
C GLU A 61 45.04 -19.07 -4.94
N LEU A 62 44.05 -19.66 -4.27
CA LEU A 62 43.87 -19.54 -2.81
C LEU A 62 43.99 -20.86 -2.05
N ASN A 63 44.19 -21.98 -2.76
CA ASN A 63 44.28 -23.33 -2.18
C ASN A 63 43.09 -23.67 -1.26
N LEU A 64 41.89 -23.18 -1.58
CA LEU A 64 40.65 -23.51 -0.86
C LEU A 64 39.93 -24.68 -1.53
N THR A 65 38.95 -25.27 -0.85
CA THR A 65 38.14 -26.37 -1.39
C THR A 65 36.75 -25.85 -1.75
N PRO A 66 36.51 -25.41 -3.00
CA PRO A 66 35.23 -24.81 -3.34
C PRO A 66 34.16 -25.88 -3.62
N ILE A 67 32.92 -25.62 -3.21
CA ILE A 67 31.73 -26.43 -3.49
C ILE A 67 30.66 -25.52 -4.06
N SER A 68 30.09 -25.85 -5.21
CA SER A 68 28.97 -25.11 -5.80
C SER A 68 27.63 -25.57 -5.21
N ALA A 69 26.74 -24.61 -4.92
CA ALA A 69 25.37 -24.85 -4.50
C ALA A 69 24.41 -23.89 -5.21
N ILE A 70 23.18 -24.33 -5.47
CA ILE A 70 22.16 -23.48 -6.08
C ILE A 70 21.60 -22.53 -5.01
N ALA A 71 21.52 -21.24 -5.32
CA ALA A 71 20.95 -20.24 -4.40
C ALA A 71 19.43 -20.40 -4.28
N ASN A 72 18.88 -20.05 -3.11
CA ASN A 72 17.44 -20.00 -2.92
C ASN A 72 16.82 -18.81 -3.68
N PRO A 73 15.62 -18.95 -4.28
CA PRO A 73 14.95 -17.84 -4.97
C PRO A 73 14.70 -16.62 -4.05
N SER A 74 14.97 -15.43 -4.56
CA SER A 74 14.83 -14.16 -3.83
C SER A 74 14.49 -13.03 -4.80
N LEU A 75 13.72 -12.03 -4.35
CA LEU A 75 13.37 -10.85 -5.16
C LEU A 75 14.61 -10.12 -5.71
N ALA A 76 15.74 -10.18 -5.00
CA ALA A 76 17.00 -9.57 -5.43
C ALA A 76 17.59 -10.21 -6.70
N TYR A 77 17.23 -11.46 -7.02
CA TYR A 77 17.83 -12.23 -8.11
C TYR A 77 17.05 -12.17 -9.42
N ALA A 78 15.95 -11.41 -9.47
CA ALA A 78 15.08 -11.39 -10.63
C ALA A 78 15.69 -10.73 -11.88
N TYR A 79 16.72 -9.90 -11.71
CA TYR A 79 17.40 -9.19 -12.78
C TYR A 79 18.87 -9.59 -12.95
N GLU A 80 19.31 -10.61 -12.21
CA GLU A 80 20.68 -11.13 -12.26
C GLU A 80 20.83 -12.16 -13.40
N SER A 81 22.06 -12.49 -13.76
CA SER A 81 22.36 -13.42 -14.86
C SER A 81 22.47 -14.87 -14.38
N GLU A 82 22.25 -15.80 -15.31
CA GLU A 82 22.46 -17.22 -15.05
C GLU A 82 23.96 -17.51 -14.78
N ASN A 83 24.22 -18.46 -13.89
CA ASN A 83 25.54 -18.90 -13.45
C ASN A 83 26.37 -17.85 -12.71
N ASP A 84 25.80 -16.69 -12.40
CA ASP A 84 26.45 -15.68 -11.57
C ASP A 84 26.44 -16.10 -10.10
N VAL A 85 27.56 -15.84 -9.44
CA VAL A 85 27.75 -16.09 -8.02
C VAL A 85 27.15 -14.96 -7.19
N MET A 86 26.33 -15.31 -6.21
CA MET A 86 25.63 -14.34 -5.37
C MET A 86 26.32 -14.14 -4.01
N HIS A 87 26.69 -15.24 -3.37
CA HIS A 87 27.32 -15.21 -2.06
C HIS A 87 28.04 -16.53 -1.76
N SER A 88 28.83 -16.55 -0.71
CA SER A 88 29.54 -17.75 -0.25
C SER A 88 29.40 -17.98 1.25
N GLU A 89 29.66 -19.22 1.67
CA GLU A 89 29.85 -19.62 3.05
C GLU A 89 31.20 -20.35 3.19
N PRO A 90 32.20 -19.79 3.90
CA PRO A 90 32.22 -18.50 4.59
C PRO A 90 32.08 -17.28 3.66
N ARG A 91 31.58 -16.15 4.18
CA ARG A 91 31.27 -14.94 3.40
C ARG A 91 32.51 -14.37 2.70
N PHE A 92 32.33 -13.84 1.49
CA PHE A 92 33.36 -13.05 0.81
C PHE A 92 33.97 -11.97 1.71
N GLY A 93 35.27 -11.75 1.57
CA GLY A 93 36.06 -10.87 2.41
C GLY A 93 36.51 -11.46 3.75
N SER A 94 35.99 -12.62 4.15
CA SER A 94 36.41 -13.32 5.39
C SER A 94 37.80 -13.92 5.26
N ARG A 95 38.52 -14.01 6.38
CA ARG A 95 39.82 -14.69 6.47
C ARG A 95 39.60 -16.12 6.98
N VAL A 96 40.10 -17.11 6.25
CA VAL A 96 39.91 -18.54 6.54
C VAL A 96 41.24 -19.28 6.48
N ASP A 97 41.30 -20.45 7.12
CA ASP A 97 42.47 -21.31 7.02
C ASP A 97 42.60 -21.87 5.58
N PRO A 98 43.83 -22.04 5.07
CA PRO A 98 44.06 -22.72 3.79
C PRO A 98 43.40 -24.11 3.78
N GLY A 99 42.85 -24.52 2.64
CA GLY A 99 42.12 -25.79 2.51
C GLY A 99 40.69 -25.79 3.08
N THR A 100 40.23 -24.69 3.68
CA THR A 100 38.83 -24.56 4.14
C THR A 100 37.86 -24.75 2.98
N THR A 101 36.75 -25.43 3.27
CA THR A 101 35.65 -25.61 2.32
C THR A 101 34.85 -24.33 2.18
N VAL A 102 34.72 -23.81 0.96
CA VAL A 102 33.91 -22.63 0.63
C VAL A 102 32.74 -23.05 -0.23
N LYS A 103 31.52 -22.96 0.30
CA LYS A 103 30.30 -23.13 -0.50
C LYS A 103 30.03 -21.83 -1.27
N VAL A 104 29.85 -21.93 -2.58
CA VAL A 104 29.57 -20.83 -3.48
C VAL A 104 28.14 -21.00 -4.00
N TYR A 105 27.29 -20.02 -3.73
CA TYR A 105 25.90 -20.02 -4.15
C TYR A 105 25.76 -19.28 -5.48
N TYR A 106 25.32 -19.99 -6.51
CA TYR A 106 25.13 -19.45 -7.86
C TYR A 106 23.68 -19.53 -8.30
N LEU A 107 23.33 -18.73 -9.30
CA LEU A 107 21.99 -18.69 -9.88
C LEU A 107 21.86 -19.66 -11.06
N THR A 108 20.71 -20.31 -11.16
CA THR A 108 20.28 -21.03 -12.36
C THR A 108 19.09 -20.31 -12.98
N GLN A 109 18.81 -20.56 -14.26
CA GLN A 109 17.63 -19.98 -14.91
C GLN A 109 16.33 -20.27 -14.14
N GLU A 110 16.18 -21.46 -13.56
CA GLU A 110 15.02 -21.84 -12.75
C GLU A 110 14.84 -20.95 -11.51
N VAL A 111 15.93 -20.59 -10.84
CA VAL A 111 15.92 -19.70 -9.67
C VAL A 111 15.58 -18.28 -10.07
N ILE A 112 16.10 -17.80 -11.20
CA ILE A 112 15.80 -16.47 -11.75
C ILE A 112 14.32 -16.38 -12.12
N ASP A 113 13.78 -17.39 -12.79
CA ASP A 113 12.36 -17.42 -13.18
C ASP A 113 11.44 -17.50 -11.95
N LYS A 114 11.79 -18.31 -10.94
CA LYS A 114 11.09 -18.29 -9.64
C LYS A 114 11.18 -16.92 -8.98
N SER A 115 12.31 -16.25 -9.05
CA SER A 115 12.52 -14.90 -8.48
C SER A 115 11.73 -13.81 -9.21
N LYS A 116 11.61 -13.89 -10.54
CA LYS A 116 10.72 -13.03 -11.35
C LYS A 116 9.25 -13.31 -11.06
N ASN A 117 8.88 -14.57 -10.85
CA ASN A 117 7.54 -14.93 -10.41
C ASN A 117 7.24 -14.39 -9.00
N LEU A 118 8.24 -14.32 -8.11
CA LEU A 118 8.07 -13.64 -6.82
C LEU A 118 7.79 -12.14 -7.02
N LEU A 119 8.45 -11.47 -7.97
CA LEU A 119 8.13 -10.07 -8.34
C LEU A 119 6.72 -9.93 -8.92
N GLY A 120 6.30 -10.83 -9.81
CA GLY A 120 4.94 -10.84 -10.37
C GLY A 120 3.85 -11.09 -9.31
N ASN A 121 4.22 -11.78 -8.22
CA ASN A 121 3.35 -11.98 -7.05
C ASN A 121 3.51 -10.87 -5.99
N VAL A 122 4.40 -9.88 -6.17
CA VAL A 122 4.40 -8.68 -5.34
C VAL A 122 3.16 -7.91 -5.74
N VAL A 123 2.17 -8.00 -4.88
CA VAL A 123 0.92 -7.23 -4.94
C VAL A 123 1.25 -5.75 -5.10
N GLN A 124 1.12 -5.25 -6.33
CA GLN A 124 1.38 -3.84 -6.62
C GLN A 124 0.20 -3.03 -6.07
N GLU A 125 0.49 -2.14 -5.13
CA GLU A 125 -0.49 -1.18 -4.63
C GLU A 125 -0.56 0.00 -5.60
N PHE A 126 -1.75 0.31 -6.10
CA PHE A 126 -2.00 1.47 -6.96
C PHE A 126 -3.19 2.28 -6.45
N GLN A 127 -3.25 3.56 -6.86
CA GLN A 127 -4.36 4.43 -6.52
C GLN A 127 -5.59 4.07 -7.37
N VAL A 128 -6.77 4.18 -6.77
CA VAL A 128 -8.02 3.89 -7.48
C VAL A 128 -8.21 4.82 -8.67
N PRO A 129 -8.29 4.29 -9.91
CA PRO A 129 -8.58 5.10 -11.08
C PRO A 129 -10.01 5.65 -11.03
N ARG A 130 -10.23 6.79 -11.69
CA ARG A 130 -11.54 7.46 -11.72
C ARG A 130 -12.43 6.80 -12.77
N ILE A 131 -13.06 5.70 -12.40
CA ILE A 131 -13.90 4.89 -13.30
C ILE A 131 -15.40 5.22 -13.25
N ILE A 132 -15.86 5.94 -12.22
CA ILE A 132 -17.29 6.28 -12.09
C ILE A 132 -17.67 7.27 -13.19
N GLY A 133 -18.69 6.91 -13.97
CA GLY A 133 -19.18 7.68 -15.11
C GLY A 133 -18.58 7.30 -16.45
N LEU A 134 -17.56 6.44 -16.49
CA LEU A 134 -17.03 5.84 -17.72
C LEU A 134 -17.99 4.75 -18.24
N ASN A 135 -17.75 4.35 -19.49
CA ASN A 135 -18.39 3.17 -20.05
C ASN A 135 -17.83 1.89 -19.40
N ILE A 136 -18.68 0.89 -19.22
CA ILE A 136 -18.32 -0.41 -18.64
C ILE A 136 -17.13 -1.08 -19.34
N TYR A 137 -17.05 -1.00 -20.67
CA TYR A 137 -15.99 -1.64 -21.43
C TYR A 137 -14.63 -1.00 -21.16
N GLU A 138 -14.56 0.33 -21.20
CA GLU A 138 -13.35 1.10 -20.90
C GLU A 138 -12.92 0.89 -19.44
N ALA A 139 -13.86 1.01 -18.50
CA ALA A 139 -13.59 0.83 -17.09
C ALA A 139 -13.08 -0.58 -16.78
N ARG A 140 -13.60 -1.60 -17.48
CA ARG A 140 -13.13 -2.98 -17.33
C ARG A 140 -11.70 -3.14 -17.82
N GLU A 141 -11.40 -2.66 -19.02
CA GLU A 141 -10.08 -2.75 -19.63
C GLU A 141 -9.02 -2.08 -18.74
N ASP A 142 -9.31 -0.87 -18.24
CA ASP A 142 -8.43 -0.15 -17.33
C ASP A 142 -8.16 -0.92 -16.03
N LEU A 143 -9.20 -1.51 -15.43
CA LEU A 143 -9.08 -2.25 -14.16
C LEU A 143 -8.39 -3.61 -14.35
N GLU A 144 -8.71 -4.35 -15.40
CA GLU A 144 -8.07 -5.63 -15.73
C GLU A 144 -6.60 -5.41 -16.12
N GLY A 145 -6.27 -4.31 -16.81
CA GLY A 145 -4.91 -3.88 -17.12
C GLY A 145 -4.07 -3.60 -15.86
N LEU A 146 -4.71 -3.19 -14.76
CA LEU A 146 -4.08 -3.04 -13.44
C LEU A 146 -3.98 -4.37 -12.66
N GLY A 147 -4.40 -5.46 -13.26
CA GLY A 147 -4.38 -6.81 -12.69
C GLY A 147 -5.53 -7.09 -11.72
N LEU A 148 -6.63 -6.33 -11.77
CA LEU A 148 -7.82 -6.60 -10.96
C LEU A 148 -8.72 -7.64 -11.61
N LYS A 149 -9.47 -8.35 -10.76
CA LYS A 149 -10.50 -9.29 -11.22
C LYS A 149 -11.86 -8.62 -11.14
N VAL A 150 -12.35 -8.13 -12.27
CA VAL A 150 -13.62 -7.39 -12.37
C VAL A 150 -14.80 -8.34 -12.51
N THR A 151 -15.90 -8.06 -11.81
CA THR A 151 -17.19 -8.71 -12.01
C THR A 151 -18.25 -7.65 -12.24
N GLU A 152 -19.01 -7.78 -13.31
CA GLU A 152 -20.03 -6.83 -13.71
C GLU A 152 -21.36 -7.15 -13.01
N LYS A 153 -22.05 -6.13 -12.52
CA LYS A 153 -23.35 -6.22 -11.85
C LYS A 153 -24.28 -5.16 -12.39
N LEU A 154 -25.48 -5.59 -12.76
CA LEU A 154 -26.53 -4.67 -13.19
C LEU A 154 -27.10 -3.92 -11.98
N GLU A 155 -27.29 -2.61 -12.14
CA GLU A 155 -27.93 -1.76 -11.12
C GLU A 155 -29.42 -2.04 -10.96
N LYS A 156 -29.93 -1.71 -9.76
CA LYS A 156 -31.38 -1.68 -9.51
C LYS A 156 -31.97 -0.33 -9.92
N PRO A 157 -33.14 -0.26 -10.57
CA PRO A 157 -33.75 1.01 -10.97
C PRO A 157 -33.88 2.01 -9.83
N HIS A 158 -33.47 3.25 -10.07
CA HIS A 158 -33.52 4.33 -9.08
C HIS A 158 -33.62 5.71 -9.73
N LEU A 159 -34.28 6.65 -9.05
CA LEU A 159 -34.51 8.01 -9.56
C LEU A 159 -33.22 8.78 -9.88
N SER A 160 -32.08 8.40 -9.30
CA SER A 160 -30.76 9.00 -9.56
C SER A 160 -30.17 8.63 -10.92
N PHE A 161 -30.75 7.65 -11.62
CA PHE A 161 -30.26 7.15 -12.90
C PHE A 161 -30.96 7.81 -14.10
N ILE A 162 -31.91 8.70 -13.83
CA ILE A 162 -32.58 9.49 -14.87
C ILE A 162 -31.57 10.45 -15.50
N GLY A 163 -31.40 10.37 -16.82
CA GLY A 163 -30.43 11.18 -17.57
C GLY A 163 -28.99 10.63 -17.54
N LYS A 164 -28.82 9.35 -17.20
CA LYS A 164 -27.57 8.61 -17.38
C LYS A 164 -27.58 7.87 -18.71
N GLU A 165 -26.40 7.47 -19.16
CA GLU A 165 -26.20 6.76 -20.43
C GLU A 165 -26.15 5.25 -20.22
N ASP A 166 -26.46 4.51 -21.29
CA ASP A 166 -26.31 3.06 -21.32
C ASP A 166 -24.84 2.65 -21.14
N GLY A 167 -24.63 1.55 -20.43
CA GLY A 167 -23.30 1.04 -20.09
C GLY A 167 -22.53 1.91 -19.09
N GLN A 168 -23.12 2.97 -18.53
CA GLN A 168 -22.42 3.88 -17.64
C GLN A 168 -22.21 3.28 -16.24
N VAL A 169 -20.98 3.34 -15.73
CA VAL A 169 -20.60 2.86 -14.40
C VAL A 169 -21.07 3.81 -13.31
N THR A 170 -21.81 3.29 -12.32
CA THR A 170 -22.35 4.07 -11.21
C THR A 170 -21.59 3.86 -9.91
N ARG A 171 -21.22 2.61 -9.60
CA ARG A 171 -20.58 2.24 -8.33
C ARG A 171 -19.47 1.22 -8.55
N PHE A 172 -18.51 1.26 -7.64
CA PHE A 172 -17.34 0.41 -7.62
C PHE A 172 -17.08 -0.06 -6.19
N THR A 173 -17.16 -1.36 -5.95
CA THR A 173 -17.10 -1.94 -4.60
C THR A 173 -16.35 -3.27 -4.57
N TYR A 174 -15.98 -3.73 -3.37
CA TYR A 174 -15.52 -5.10 -3.15
C TYR A 174 -16.70 -6.11 -3.17
N PRO A 175 -16.44 -7.43 -3.19
CA PRO A 175 -17.45 -8.49 -3.34
C PRO A 175 -18.44 -8.68 -2.17
N ASN A 176 -18.57 -7.70 -1.27
CA ASN A 176 -19.49 -7.66 -0.14
C ASN A 176 -20.14 -6.27 0.00
N ASP A 177 -20.23 -5.52 -1.11
CA ASP A 177 -20.65 -4.11 -1.15
C ASP A 177 -19.81 -3.16 -0.27
N GLN A 178 -18.62 -3.61 0.16
CA GLN A 178 -17.69 -2.78 0.89
C GLN A 178 -17.10 -1.73 -0.05
N LYS A 179 -17.12 -0.47 0.40
CA LYS A 179 -16.57 0.66 -0.37
C LYS A 179 -15.08 0.44 -0.62
N ILE A 180 -14.67 0.70 -1.84
CA ILE A 180 -13.26 0.67 -2.21
C ILE A 180 -12.56 1.89 -1.60
N GLY A 181 -11.38 1.66 -1.02
CA GLY A 181 -10.56 2.69 -0.38
C GLY A 181 -9.85 3.58 -1.40
N SER A 182 -8.77 4.26 -1.00
CA SER A 182 -7.91 5.02 -1.92
C SER A 182 -6.91 4.15 -2.68
N LYS A 183 -6.56 2.99 -2.13
CA LYS A 183 -5.56 2.06 -2.67
C LYS A 183 -6.18 0.71 -3.00
N LEU A 184 -5.74 0.13 -4.11
CA LEU A 184 -6.08 -1.22 -4.55
C LEU A 184 -4.83 -2.05 -4.76
N LYS A 185 -5.02 -3.36 -4.69
CA LYS A 185 -3.98 -4.37 -4.81
C LYS A 185 -4.21 -5.20 -6.06
N SER A 186 -3.17 -5.41 -6.87
CA SER A 186 -3.27 -6.33 -8.01
C SER A 186 -3.71 -7.72 -7.52
N GLY A 187 -4.69 -8.31 -8.21
CA GLY A 187 -5.34 -9.55 -7.82
C GLY A 187 -6.63 -9.40 -6.98
N ASP A 188 -6.93 -8.20 -6.48
CA ASP A 188 -8.19 -7.91 -5.79
C ASP A 188 -9.40 -8.18 -6.71
N ARG A 189 -10.45 -8.77 -6.13
CA ARG A 189 -11.73 -8.97 -6.81
C ARG A 189 -12.61 -7.75 -6.54
N VAL A 190 -13.20 -7.19 -7.58
CA VAL A 190 -14.02 -5.98 -7.50
C VAL A 190 -15.30 -6.13 -8.30
N TRP A 191 -16.36 -5.48 -7.84
CA TRP A 191 -17.66 -5.41 -8.48
C TRP A 191 -17.88 -4.04 -9.10
N LEU A 192 -18.27 -4.06 -10.37
CA LEU A 192 -18.55 -2.88 -11.16
C LEU A 192 -20.06 -2.84 -11.43
N TYR A 193 -20.70 -1.80 -10.93
CA TYR A 193 -22.14 -1.59 -11.13
C TYR A 193 -22.36 -0.67 -12.31
N TYR A 194 -23.17 -1.13 -13.27
CA TYR A 194 -23.47 -0.38 -14.49
C TYR A 194 -24.98 -0.29 -14.75
N LEU A 195 -25.34 0.69 -15.57
CA LEU A 195 -26.72 0.90 -16.03
C LEU A 195 -26.91 0.30 -17.42
N ASN A 196 -28.08 -0.31 -17.62
CA ASN A 196 -28.56 -0.72 -18.93
C ASN A 196 -29.77 0.13 -19.31
N GLU A 197 -30.12 0.20 -20.59
CA GLU A 197 -31.32 0.86 -21.11
C GLU A 197 -32.59 0.49 -20.33
N GLU A 198 -32.77 -0.79 -20.00
CA GLU A 198 -33.91 -1.30 -19.22
C GLU A 198 -34.02 -0.61 -17.85
N VAL A 199 -32.89 -0.53 -17.13
CA VAL A 199 -32.83 0.07 -15.79
C VAL A 199 -33.14 1.57 -15.85
N ILE A 200 -32.70 2.24 -16.92
CA ILE A 200 -32.95 3.66 -17.15
C ILE A 200 -34.45 3.91 -17.42
N LEU A 201 -35.07 3.10 -18.30
CA LEU A 201 -36.50 3.18 -18.62
C LEU A 201 -37.41 2.86 -17.43
N GLU A 202 -37.03 1.89 -16.60
CA GLU A 202 -37.75 1.61 -15.36
C GLU A 202 -37.61 2.78 -14.37
N SER A 203 -36.43 3.41 -14.32
CA SER A 203 -36.19 4.58 -13.46
C SER A 203 -37.04 5.80 -13.87
N THR A 204 -37.25 6.05 -15.16
CA THR A 204 -38.17 7.10 -15.64
C THR A 204 -39.63 6.74 -15.31
N SER A 205 -40.01 5.48 -15.46
CA SER A 205 -41.35 4.99 -15.12
C SER A 205 -41.69 5.15 -13.62
N ILE A 206 -40.69 5.02 -12.74
CA ILE A 206 -40.85 5.28 -11.30
C ILE A 206 -41.18 6.76 -11.05
N LYS A 207 -40.54 7.68 -11.77
CA LYS A 207 -40.80 9.12 -11.65
C LYS A 207 -42.23 9.45 -12.08
N ASP A 208 -42.66 8.93 -13.23
CA ASP A 208 -43.98 9.21 -13.78
C ASP A 208 -45.11 8.69 -12.87
N LYS A 209 -44.93 7.50 -12.28
CA LYS A 209 -45.86 6.97 -11.27
C LYS A 209 -45.93 7.88 -10.05
N LYS A 210 -44.78 8.30 -9.53
CA LYS A 210 -44.71 9.18 -8.35
C LYS A 210 -45.31 10.57 -8.62
N GLU A 211 -45.18 11.10 -9.84
CA GLU A 211 -45.81 12.35 -10.25
C GLU A 211 -47.33 12.21 -10.42
N LYS A 212 -47.81 11.11 -10.99
CA LYS A 212 -49.25 10.80 -11.06
C LYS A 212 -49.88 10.66 -9.67
N ASP A 213 -49.23 9.94 -8.76
CA ASP A 213 -49.70 9.79 -7.38
C ASP A 213 -49.77 11.14 -6.64
N ARG A 214 -48.78 12.03 -6.89
CA ARG A 214 -48.81 13.41 -6.39
C ARG A 214 -49.97 14.20 -6.98
N GLN A 215 -50.19 14.14 -8.29
CA GLN A 215 -51.30 14.85 -8.92
C GLN A 215 -52.66 14.35 -8.45
N GLU A 216 -52.84 13.04 -8.26
CA GLU A 216 -54.07 12.46 -7.71
C GLU A 216 -54.31 12.87 -6.25
N THR A 217 -53.26 12.91 -5.42
CA THR A 217 -53.38 13.37 -4.03
C THR A 217 -53.74 14.86 -3.97
N PHE A 218 -53.11 15.72 -4.77
CA PHE A 218 -53.52 17.13 -4.89
C PHE A 218 -54.95 17.29 -5.43
N GLY A 219 -55.34 16.47 -6.41
CA GLY A 219 -56.70 16.47 -6.95
C GLY A 219 -57.76 16.07 -5.92
N LYS A 220 -57.49 15.04 -5.10
CA LYS A 220 -58.36 14.61 -4.00
C LYS A 220 -58.49 15.69 -2.93
N ILE A 221 -57.39 16.33 -2.54
CA ILE A 221 -57.41 17.44 -1.57
C ILE A 221 -58.19 18.63 -2.13
N GLY A 222 -57.99 18.99 -3.40
CA GLY A 222 -58.72 20.06 -4.07
C GLY A 222 -60.23 19.80 -4.20
N LYS A 223 -60.62 18.53 -4.37
CA LYS A 223 -62.04 18.12 -4.42
C LYS A 223 -62.68 18.19 -3.02
N VAL A 224 -62.00 17.69 -1.99
CA VAL A 224 -62.44 17.80 -0.58
C VAL A 224 -62.64 19.26 -0.18
N THR A 225 -61.72 20.17 -0.57
CA THR A 225 -61.90 21.60 -0.28
C THR A 225 -63.07 22.24 -1.04
N LYS A 226 -63.36 21.78 -2.27
CA LYS A 226 -64.51 22.28 -3.04
C LYS A 226 -65.84 21.77 -2.51
N ASP A 227 -65.90 20.52 -2.07
CA ASP A 227 -67.10 19.92 -1.47
C ASP A 227 -67.42 20.57 -0.11
N VAL A 228 -66.40 20.84 0.72
CA VAL A 228 -66.56 21.64 1.97
C VAL A 228 -67.04 23.06 1.67
N THR A 229 -66.55 23.73 0.62
CA THR A 229 -67.05 25.08 0.29
C THR A 229 -68.48 25.07 -0.27
N LYS A 230 -68.94 23.99 -0.91
CA LYS A 230 -70.33 23.90 -1.41
C LYS A 230 -71.34 23.66 -0.29
N GLU A 231 -70.98 22.91 0.76
CA GLU A 231 -71.84 22.78 1.96
C GLU A 231 -71.93 24.06 2.79
N ILE A 232 -70.95 24.96 2.69
CA ILE A 232 -70.96 26.23 3.45
C ILE A 232 -71.86 27.30 2.80
N TYR A 233 -72.22 27.20 1.51
CA TYR A 233 -73.01 28.21 0.80
C TYR A 233 -74.55 28.07 0.89
N THR A 234 -75.09 27.14 1.68
CA THR A 234 -76.55 27.03 1.91
C THR A 234 -76.99 27.28 3.36
N GLY A 235 -76.10 27.73 4.24
CA GLY A 235 -76.43 28.04 5.63
C GLY A 235 -76.23 29.51 5.95
N THR A 236 -77.33 30.23 6.12
CA THR A 236 -77.39 31.61 6.61
C THR A 236 -76.63 31.81 7.92
N VAL A 237 -75.76 32.83 7.92
CA VAL A 237 -75.49 33.83 8.97
C VAL A 237 -75.17 33.30 10.38
N ASP A 238 -73.89 33.35 10.75
CA ASP A 238 -73.40 34.28 11.79
C ASP A 238 -71.88 34.15 11.99
N ALA A 239 -71.21 35.30 12.12
CA ALA A 239 -69.81 35.44 12.52
C ALA A 239 -69.71 36.62 13.52
N PRO A 240 -68.63 36.84 14.28
CA PRO A 240 -67.43 36.02 14.53
C PRO A 240 -66.98 35.98 16.02
N LYS A 241 -65.97 35.17 16.37
CA LYS A 241 -64.68 35.62 16.99
C LYS A 241 -63.88 34.46 17.61
N ASN A 242 -62.56 34.58 17.47
CA ASN A 242 -61.46 33.78 18.03
C ASN A 242 -61.26 32.44 17.29
N ILE A 243 -60.09 32.14 16.73
CA ILE A 243 -58.81 31.99 17.44
C ILE A 243 -57.65 32.34 16.51
N ALA A 244 -56.74 33.18 17.01
CA ALA A 244 -55.47 33.49 16.40
C ALA A 244 -54.37 32.56 16.93
N LYS A 245 -53.33 32.43 16.10
CA LYS A 245 -51.93 32.04 16.40
C LYS A 245 -51.58 30.55 16.33
N ASN A 246 -51.04 30.14 15.17
CA ASN A 246 -49.64 29.69 15.09
C ASN A 246 -49.24 29.43 13.62
N ILE A 247 -48.61 30.43 13.00
CA ILE A 247 -47.81 30.24 11.80
C ILE A 247 -46.44 30.85 12.12
N LYS A 248 -45.40 30.01 12.17
CA LYS A 248 -44.01 30.48 12.18
C LYS A 248 -43.30 29.88 10.98
N ASN A 249 -43.09 30.72 9.97
CA ASN A 249 -42.33 30.45 8.74
C ASN A 249 -40.84 30.21 9.05
N PRO A 250 -40.14 29.31 8.34
CA PRO A 250 -38.69 29.24 8.33
C PRO A 250 -38.13 29.79 7.02
N PHE A 251 -38.13 31.11 6.85
CA PHE A 251 -37.30 31.78 5.84
C PHE A 251 -36.76 33.08 6.42
N THR A 252 -35.50 33.08 6.83
CA THR A 252 -34.72 34.31 7.04
C THR A 252 -33.36 34.15 6.39
N LYS A 253 -33.16 34.90 5.29
CA LYS A 253 -31.86 35.28 4.75
C LYS A 253 -31.48 36.67 5.32
N LYS A 254 -30.20 36.79 5.70
CA LYS A 254 -29.28 37.94 5.55
C LYS A 254 -29.55 39.30 6.22
N LYS A 255 -28.53 39.79 6.95
CA LYS A 255 -27.70 41.02 6.69
C LYS A 255 -26.59 41.07 7.78
N VAL A 256 -25.29 41.29 7.48
CA VAL A 256 -24.55 42.56 7.17
C VAL A 256 -24.74 43.56 8.33
N SER A 257 -23.75 44.17 9.00
CA SER A 257 -22.43 44.76 8.64
C SER A 257 -21.46 44.79 9.87
N SER A 258 -20.13 44.87 9.67
CA SER A 258 -19.21 46.02 9.97
C SER A 258 -19.05 46.35 11.46
N ASP A 259 -17.89 46.62 12.06
CA ASP A 259 -16.63 47.26 11.64
C ASP A 259 -15.48 46.87 12.59
N GLU A 260 -14.24 47.11 12.12
CA GLU A 260 -13.03 47.68 12.80
C GLU A 260 -12.66 47.20 14.23
N SER A 261 -11.41 47.00 14.65
CA SER A 261 -10.13 47.66 14.35
C SER A 261 -9.00 46.87 15.07
N GLU A 262 -7.80 46.94 14.50
CA GLU A 262 -6.48 47.06 15.15
C GLU A 262 -6.11 46.15 16.34
N GLU A 263 -5.17 45.21 16.12
CA GLU A 263 -3.73 45.30 16.49
C GLU A 263 -2.98 44.03 16.04
#